data_AF-A0A7L4DZ22-F1
#
_entry.id   AF-A0A7L4DZ22-F1
#
_cell.length_a   1.000
_cell.length_b   1.000
_cell.length_c   1.000
_cell.angle_alpha   90.00
_cell.angle_beta   90.00
_cell.angle_gamma   90.00
#
_symmetry.space_group_name_H-M   'P 1'
#
loop_
_entity.id
_entity.type
_entity.pdbx_description
1 polymer ?
#
loop_
_entity_poly.entity_id
_entity_poly.type
_entity_poly.pdbx_seq_one_letter_code
_entity_poly.pdbx_strand_id
1 'polypeptide(L)'
;THPAPADPGPAPLPRPRRLRRAAPRPCKETFTVFYHESDADTATATHPPWMENPYVKVDTVAAEHLARPGRGAGARVNRKVLRLGPLSRAGFYLA
;
A
#
# COMPACT_ATOMS: atom_id res chain seq x y z
N THR A 1 4.24 70.67 -30.58
CA THR A 1 3.61 69.69 -29.66
C THR A 1 4.03 68.31 -30.11
N HIS A 2 5.00 67.69 -29.43
CA HIS A 2 5.53 66.37 -29.80
C HIS A 2 4.85 65.32 -28.93
N PRO A 3 4.26 64.23 -29.46
CA PRO A 3 3.72 63.18 -28.61
C PRO A 3 4.86 62.28 -28.11
N ALA A 4 4.80 61.91 -26.83
CA ALA A 4 5.72 60.94 -26.23
C ALA A 4 5.39 59.51 -26.71
N PRO A 5 6.38 58.60 -26.81
CA PRO A 5 6.14 57.22 -27.20
C PRO A 5 5.44 56.44 -26.08
N ALA A 6 4.50 55.57 -26.45
CA ALA A 6 3.79 54.70 -25.52
C ALA A 6 4.66 53.50 -25.13
N ASP A 7 4.76 53.24 -23.82
CA ASP A 7 5.53 52.16 -23.23
C ASP A 7 4.82 50.80 -23.44
N PRO A 8 5.45 49.78 -24.04
CA PRO A 8 4.82 48.47 -24.19
C PRO A 8 4.85 47.72 -22.85
N GLY A 9 3.66 47.46 -22.30
CA GLY A 9 3.50 46.74 -21.03
C GLY A 9 4.14 45.35 -20.99
N PRO A 10 4.36 44.79 -19.78
CA PRO A 10 5.16 43.59 -19.59
C PRO A 10 4.53 42.33 -20.19
N ALA A 11 5.36 41.46 -20.76
CA ALA A 11 4.95 40.19 -21.33
C ALA A 11 4.35 39.25 -20.27
N PRO A 12 3.32 38.44 -20.62
CA PRO A 12 2.69 37.53 -19.67
C PRO A 12 3.61 36.35 -19.29
N LEU A 13 3.66 36.05 -18.00
CA LEU A 13 4.45 34.94 -17.44
C LEU A 13 3.99 33.57 -17.99
N PRO A 14 4.91 32.60 -18.17
CA PRO A 14 4.57 31.26 -18.63
C PRO A 14 3.72 30.54 -17.57
N ARG A 15 2.65 29.87 -18.03
CA ARG A 15 1.74 29.11 -17.16
C ARG A 15 2.50 27.94 -16.50
N PRO A 16 2.30 27.68 -15.20
CA PRO A 16 2.96 26.56 -14.54
C PRO A 16 2.53 25.25 -15.20
N ARG A 17 3.50 24.47 -15.65
CA ARG A 17 3.26 23.10 -16.15
C ARG A 17 2.69 22.29 -14.99
N ARG A 18 1.43 21.85 -15.13
CA ARG A 18 0.80 20.95 -14.16
C ARG A 18 1.70 19.73 -13.99
N LEU A 19 2.26 19.57 -12.79
CA LEU A 19 2.94 18.35 -12.39
C LEU A 19 1.96 17.19 -12.61
N ARG A 20 2.32 16.24 -13.48
CA ARG A 20 1.51 15.04 -13.69
C ARG A 20 1.45 14.31 -12.36
N ARG A 21 0.24 14.27 -11.76
CA ARG A 21 -0.02 13.52 -10.52
C ARG A 21 0.42 12.08 -10.77
N ALA A 22 1.29 11.54 -9.91
CA ALA A 22 1.65 10.13 -9.97
C ALA A 22 0.36 9.29 -10.03
N ALA A 23 0.32 8.32 -10.95
CA ALA A 23 -0.86 7.48 -11.11
C ALA A 23 -1.19 6.83 -9.76
N PRO A 24 -2.44 6.95 -9.26
CA PRO A 24 -2.82 6.29 -8.03
C PRO A 24 -2.59 4.79 -8.21
N ARG A 25 -1.87 4.17 -7.27
CA ARG A 25 -1.74 2.71 -7.26
C ARG A 25 -3.15 2.11 -7.29
N PRO A 26 -3.40 1.06 -8.09
CA PRO A 26 -4.71 0.43 -8.11
C PRO A 26 -5.06 -0.02 -6.68
N CYS A 27 -6.29 0.26 -6.26
CA CYS A 27 -6.84 -0.29 -5.03
C CYS A 27 -6.74 -1.82 -5.08
N LYS A 28 -6.42 -2.45 -3.95
CA LYS A 28 -6.44 -3.91 -3.81
C LYS A 28 -7.37 -4.28 -2.67
N GLU A 29 -8.24 -5.25 -2.90
CA GLU A 29 -9.13 -5.83 -1.89
C GLU A 29 -8.61 -7.17 -1.34
N THR A 30 -7.29 -7.39 -1.40
CA THR A 30 -6.62 -8.60 -0.93
C THR A 30 -5.39 -8.26 -0.09
N PHE A 31 -5.10 -9.08 0.92
CA PHE A 31 -3.81 -9.08 1.62
C PHE A 31 -3.14 -10.46 1.47
N THR A 32 -1.85 -10.56 1.77
CA THR A 32 -1.13 -11.85 1.74
C THR A 32 -0.64 -12.15 3.14
N VAL A 33 -0.78 -13.42 3.55
CA VAL A 33 -0.29 -13.92 4.85
C VAL A 33 0.98 -14.72 4.62
N PHE A 34 1.97 -14.48 5.46
CA PHE A 34 3.23 -15.21 5.48
C PHE A 34 3.53 -15.74 6.88
N TYR A 35 4.42 -16.74 6.98
CA TYR A 35 5.00 -17.18 8.25
C TYR A 35 6.51 -17.33 8.19
N HIS A 36 7.18 -17.22 9.34
CA HIS A 36 8.62 -17.49 9.49
C HIS A 36 8.87 -18.25 10.79
N GLU A 37 9.44 -19.44 10.70
CA GLU A 37 9.79 -20.28 11.86
C GLU A 37 11.09 -19.82 12.52
N SER A 38 11.15 -19.83 13.86
CA SER A 38 12.33 -19.50 14.65
C SER A 38 12.43 -20.38 15.90
N ASP A 39 13.65 -20.69 16.32
CA ASP A 39 13.89 -21.45 17.55
C ASP A 39 13.86 -20.58 18.82
N ALA A 40 13.86 -19.26 18.67
CA ALA A 40 13.78 -18.29 19.76
C ALA A 40 13.13 -16.97 19.28
N ASP A 41 12.81 -16.08 20.23
CA ASP A 41 12.29 -14.75 19.89
C ASP A 41 13.43 -13.83 19.42
N THR A 42 13.71 -13.84 18.12
CA THR A 42 14.85 -13.14 17.49
C THR A 42 14.44 -12.02 16.54
N ALA A 43 13.15 -11.73 16.41
CA ALA A 43 12.67 -10.67 15.53
C ALA A 43 13.15 -9.29 16.00
N THR A 44 13.53 -8.45 15.05
CA THR A 44 13.90 -7.05 15.26
C THR A 44 13.15 -6.17 14.25
N ALA A 45 13.38 -4.85 14.29
CA ALA A 45 12.76 -3.95 13.33
C ALA A 45 13.11 -4.28 11.85
N THR A 46 14.24 -4.95 11.60
CA THR A 46 14.74 -5.24 10.25
C THR A 46 15.01 -6.73 9.99
N HIS A 47 14.89 -7.59 10.99
CA HIS A 47 15.12 -9.03 10.89
C HIS A 47 13.91 -9.84 11.40
N PRO A 48 13.45 -10.88 10.70
CA PRO A 48 13.84 -11.28 9.35
C PRO A 48 13.51 -10.18 8.31
N PRO A 49 14.20 -10.12 7.17
CA PRO A 49 13.90 -9.12 6.13
C PRO A 49 12.43 -9.15 5.71
N TRP A 50 11.81 -7.97 5.54
CA TRP A 50 10.40 -7.80 5.18
C TRP A 50 10.11 -8.11 3.70
N MET A 51 10.34 -9.37 3.31
CA MET A 51 10.17 -9.88 1.95
C MET A 51 9.95 -11.39 1.95
N GLU A 52 9.42 -11.91 0.85
CA GLU A 52 9.38 -13.36 0.60
C GLU A 52 10.81 -13.91 0.57
N ASN A 53 11.01 -15.08 1.20
CA ASN A 53 12.33 -15.64 1.54
C ASN A 53 13.15 -14.67 2.42
N PRO A 54 13.04 -14.77 3.76
CA PRO A 54 12.82 -16.02 4.50
C PRO A 54 11.37 -16.28 4.92
N TYR A 55 10.46 -15.32 4.72
CA TYR A 55 9.04 -15.55 4.95
C TYR A 55 8.46 -16.49 3.89
N VAL A 56 7.73 -17.51 4.34
CA VAL A 56 7.01 -18.47 3.50
C VAL A 56 5.59 -17.98 3.30
N LYS A 57 5.19 -17.83 2.05
CA LYS A 57 3.83 -17.40 1.69
C LYS A 57 2.81 -18.50 2.01
N VAL A 58 1.75 -18.13 2.73
CA VAL A 58 0.65 -19.04 3.09
C VAL A 58 -0.47 -18.95 2.05
N ASP A 59 -1.05 -17.77 1.89
CA ASP A 59 -2.17 -17.53 0.97
C ASP A 59 -2.29 -16.02 0.67
N THR A 60 -2.87 -15.68 -0.47
CA THR A 60 -3.36 -14.32 -0.74
C THR A 60 -4.85 -14.28 -0.46
N VAL A 61 -5.22 -13.70 0.68
CA VAL A 61 -6.58 -13.66 1.22
C VAL A 61 -7.36 -12.49 0.64
N ALA A 62 -8.47 -12.81 -0.02
CA ALA A 62 -9.47 -11.85 -0.47
C ALA A 62 -10.60 -11.68 0.55
N ALA A 63 -11.24 -10.51 0.54
CA ALA A 63 -12.47 -10.28 1.28
C ALA A 63 -13.69 -10.81 0.51
N GLU A 64 -14.56 -11.57 1.17
CA GLU A 64 -15.84 -12.02 0.61
C GLU A 64 -16.86 -10.87 0.60
N HIS A 65 -16.88 -10.09 1.68
CA HIS A 65 -17.75 -8.94 1.88
C HIS A 65 -16.94 -7.65 1.84
N LEU A 66 -17.18 -6.83 0.82
CA LEU A 66 -16.58 -5.50 0.70
C LEU A 66 -17.46 -4.46 1.38
N ALA A 67 -16.87 -3.67 2.27
CA ALA A 67 -17.53 -2.49 2.81
C ALA A 67 -17.67 -1.44 1.69
N ARG A 68 -18.90 -1.01 1.42
CA ARG A 68 -19.19 0.02 0.40
C ARG A 68 -19.55 1.34 1.09
N PRO A 69 -18.73 2.39 0.98
CA PRO A 69 -19.08 3.70 1.50
C PRO A 69 -20.41 4.18 0.89
N GLY A 70 -21.32 4.69 1.72
CA GLY A 70 -22.58 5.31 1.25
C GLY A 70 -23.73 4.37 0.91
N ARG A 71 -23.53 3.04 0.92
CA ARG A 71 -24.64 2.08 0.97
C ARG A 71 -24.73 1.56 2.40
N GLY A 72 -25.84 1.84 3.09
CA GLY A 72 -26.09 1.47 4.49
C GLY A 72 -26.09 -0.02 4.84
N ALA A 73 -25.49 -0.87 4.00
CA ALA A 73 -25.13 -2.23 4.38
C ALA A 73 -23.95 -2.13 5.37
N GLY A 74 -24.23 -2.35 6.65
CA GLY A 74 -23.21 -2.36 7.71
C GLY A 74 -22.02 -3.24 7.33
N ALA A 75 -20.82 -2.81 7.68
CA ALA A 75 -19.59 -3.55 7.41
C ALA A 75 -19.69 -4.95 8.01
N ARG A 76 -19.55 -5.99 7.16
CA ARG A 76 -19.48 -7.38 7.61
C ARG A 76 -18.03 -7.76 7.82
N VAL A 77 -17.77 -8.49 8.91
CA VAL A 77 -16.44 -9.03 9.19
C VAL A 77 -16.21 -10.27 8.33
N ASN A 78 -15.08 -10.31 7.62
CA ASN A 78 -14.64 -11.48 6.87
C ASN A 78 -13.83 -12.42 7.76
N ARG A 79 -13.94 -13.73 7.55
CA ARG A 79 -13.18 -14.74 8.30
C ARG A 79 -12.57 -15.76 7.33
N LYS A 80 -11.28 -16.00 7.46
CA LYS A 80 -10.53 -17.03 6.72
C LYS A 80 -9.77 -17.91 7.72
N VAL A 81 -9.79 -19.23 7.50
CA VAL A 81 -8.98 -20.19 8.26
C VAL A 81 -7.89 -20.70 7.33
N LEU A 82 -6.64 -20.61 7.77
CA LEU A 82 -5.45 -21.04 7.03
C LEU A 82 -4.74 -22.13 7.82
N ARG A 83 -4.13 -23.09 7.13
CA ARG A 83 -3.29 -24.13 7.73
C ARG A 83 -1.83 -23.79 7.46
N LEU A 84 -1.00 -23.87 8.49
CA LEU A 84 0.44 -23.61 8.43
C LEU A 84 1.20 -24.91 8.68
N GLY A 85 2.28 -25.14 7.94
CA GLY A 85 3.23 -26.22 8.20
C GLY A 85 3.23 -27.39 7.22
N PRO A 86 3.96 -28.49 7.55
CA PRO A 86 4.41 -28.87 8.89
C PRO A 86 5.43 -27.90 9.49
N LEU A 87 5.27 -27.60 10.80
CA LEU A 87 6.21 -26.78 11.56
C LEU A 87 7.19 -27.69 12.30
N SER A 88 8.44 -27.23 12.44
CA SER A 88 9.56 -28.01 12.97
C SER A 88 10.44 -27.25 13.97
N ARG A 89 10.39 -25.91 14.01
CA ARG A 89 11.12 -25.10 14.99
C ARG A 89 10.32 -24.84 16.27
N ALA A 90 10.96 -24.22 17.26
CA ALA A 90 10.33 -23.94 18.55
C ALA A 90 9.12 -22.98 18.47
N GLY A 91 9.07 -22.08 17.49
CA GLY A 91 7.99 -21.13 17.29
C GLY A 91 7.98 -20.50 15.90
N PHE A 92 7.07 -19.54 15.67
CA PHE A 92 6.95 -18.83 14.40
C PHE A 92 6.32 -17.45 14.57
N TYR A 93 6.53 -16.59 13.56
CA TYR A 93 5.89 -15.28 13.40
C TYR A 93 4.93 -15.31 12.20
N LEU A 94 3.89 -14.47 12.25
CA LEU A 94 2.98 -14.20 11.12
C LEU A 94 3.15 -12.76 10.64
N ALA A 95 3.08 -12.56 9.32
CA ALA A 95 3.16 -11.25 8.67
C ALA A 95 2.08 -11.11 7.58
#